data_AF-A0A1I2CUL3-F1
#
_entry.id   AF-A0A1I2CUL3-F1
#
_cell.length_a   1.000
_cell.length_b   1.000
_cell.length_c   1.000
_cell.angle_alpha   90.00
_cell.angle_beta   90.00
_cell.angle_gamma   90.00
#
_symmetry.space_group_name_H-M   'P 1'
#
loop_
_entity.id
_entity.type
_entity.pdbx_description
1 polymer ?
#
loop_
_entity_poly.entity_id
_entity_poly.type
_entity_poly.pdbx_seq_one_letter_code
_entity_poly.pdbx_strand_id
1 'polypeptide(L)'
;MSEIYYGLAAPDDGAAGVPAVWRPGATDGIFFPLPALTGGFLLPECRDQFRRYAAMTTKPHLRRYAEAMAGLTPDSRVEPGGGGGCTSGHVR
;
A
#
# COMPACT_ATOMS: atom_id res chain seq x y z
N MET A 1 -11.21 10.12 -12.08
CA MET A 1 -10.12 10.31 -11.11
C MET A 1 -9.01 9.35 -11.52
N SER A 2 -7.91 9.85 -12.07
CA SER A 2 -6.87 9.02 -12.72
C SER A 2 -5.70 8.65 -11.79
N GLU A 3 -5.55 9.35 -10.68
CA GLU A 3 -4.41 9.23 -9.77
C GLU A 3 -4.87 9.36 -8.31
N ILE A 4 -4.22 8.62 -7.42
CA ILE A 4 -4.41 8.67 -5.97
C ILE A 4 -3.04 8.79 -5.31
N TYR A 5 -2.94 9.73 -4.38
CA TYR A 5 -1.74 10.01 -3.60
C TYR A 5 -2.01 9.69 -2.13
N TYR A 6 -1.12 8.95 -1.47
CA TYR A 6 -1.28 8.56 -0.08
C TYR A 6 0.02 8.66 0.72
N GLY A 7 -0.11 8.80 2.04
CA GLY A 7 1.05 8.92 2.94
C GLY A 7 1.56 7.58 3.46
N LEU A 8 0.69 6.74 4.01
CA LEU A 8 1.03 5.43 4.57
C LEU A 8 0.24 4.31 3.89
N ALA A 9 0.93 3.24 3.50
CA ALA A 9 0.30 2.01 3.04
C ALA A 9 -0.15 1.20 4.26
N ALA A 10 -1.43 1.31 4.64
CA ALA A 10 -1.99 0.50 5.71
C ALA A 10 -1.97 -0.99 5.31
N PRO A 11 -1.36 -1.88 6.12
CA PRO A 11 -1.20 -3.30 5.77
C PRO A 11 -2.52 -4.04 5.52
N ASP A 12 -3.61 -3.53 6.08
CA ASP A 12 -4.96 -4.09 6.07
C ASP A 12 -5.95 -3.34 5.16
N ASP A 13 -5.57 -2.17 4.63
CA ASP A 13 -6.46 -1.35 3.78
C ASP A 13 -6.75 -2.02 2.44
N GLY A 14 -5.93 -2.99 2.03
CA GLY A 14 -6.09 -3.77 0.80
C GLY A 14 -5.83 -2.95 -0.47
N ALA A 15 -6.24 -1.68 -0.51
CA ALA A 15 -6.16 -0.76 -1.63
C ALA A 15 -4.72 -0.55 -2.13
N ALA A 16 -3.74 -0.43 -1.23
CA ALA A 16 -2.33 -0.28 -1.62
C ALA A 16 -1.77 -1.51 -2.39
N GLY A 17 -2.31 -2.71 -2.14
CA GLY A 17 -1.92 -3.94 -2.83
C GLY A 17 -2.76 -4.28 -4.05
N VAL A 18 -3.95 -3.68 -4.21
CA VAL A 18 -4.87 -3.95 -5.33
C VAL A 18 -4.20 -3.81 -6.70
N PRO A 19 -3.40 -2.77 -7.00
CA PRO A 19 -2.78 -2.65 -8.32
C PRO A 19 -1.87 -3.81 -8.70
N ALA A 20 -1.22 -4.47 -7.73
CA ALA A 20 -0.31 -5.58 -8.00
C ALA A 20 -1.04 -6.88 -8.39
N VAL A 21 -2.31 -7.03 -7.98
CA VAL A 21 -3.09 -8.26 -8.16
C VAL A 21 -4.28 -8.10 -9.12
N TRP A 22 -4.65 -6.86 -9.44
CA TRP A 22 -5.80 -6.57 -10.28
C TRP A 22 -5.61 -7.05 -11.72
N ARG A 23 -6.47 -7.97 -12.15
CA ARG A 23 -6.51 -8.51 -13.52
C ARG A 23 -7.97 -8.61 -13.99
N PRO A 24 -8.52 -7.56 -14.59
CA PRO A 24 -9.89 -7.63 -15.08
C PRO A 24 -9.97 -8.58 -16.29
N GLY A 25 -11.01 -9.41 -16.34
CA GLY A 25 -11.22 -10.42 -17.38
C GLY A 25 -11.64 -9.86 -18.75
N ALA A 26 -12.13 -8.62 -18.80
CA ALA A 26 -12.49 -7.91 -20.02
C ALA A 26 -12.13 -6.42 -19.87
N THR A 27 -11.53 -5.83 -20.89
CA THR A 27 -10.95 -4.47 -20.86
C THR A 27 -11.94 -3.37 -21.28
N ASP A 28 -13.19 -3.72 -21.56
CA ASP A 28 -14.21 -2.92 -22.24
C ASP A 28 -15.28 -2.31 -21.31
N GLY A 29 -15.24 -2.61 -20.02
CA GLY A 29 -16.13 -2.01 -19.02
C GLY A 29 -15.69 -0.64 -18.50
N ILE A 30 -16.69 0.17 -18.13
CA ILE A 30 -16.58 1.58 -17.70
C ILE A 30 -15.84 1.74 -16.34
N PHE A 31 -15.56 0.64 -15.64
CA PHE A 31 -14.97 0.61 -14.30
C PHE A 31 -13.49 0.14 -14.25
N PHE A 32 -12.82 -0.03 -15.39
CA PHE A 32 -11.52 -0.73 -15.42
C PHE A 32 -10.25 0.12 -15.29
N PRO A 33 -10.32 1.46 -15.42
CA PRO A 33 -9.35 2.37 -14.85
C PRO A 33 -8.91 2.18 -13.41
N LEU A 34 -8.00 1.27 -13.02
CA LEU A 34 -7.36 1.47 -11.71
C LEU A 34 -6.58 2.79 -11.77
N PRO A 35 -6.83 3.74 -10.85
CA PRO A 35 -6.04 4.96 -10.81
C PRO A 35 -4.60 4.61 -10.45
N ALA A 36 -3.65 5.39 -10.97
CA ALA A 36 -2.26 5.26 -10.55
C ALA A 36 -2.16 5.59 -9.06
N LEU A 37 -1.59 4.68 -8.26
CA LEU A 37 -1.39 4.87 -6.82
C LEU A 37 0.06 5.27 -6.57
N THR A 38 0.29 6.42 -5.94
CA THR A 38 1.63 6.88 -5.52
C THR A 38 1.65 7.14 -4.02
N GLY A 39 2.55 6.44 -3.31
CA GLY A 39 2.63 6.47 -1.84
C GLY A 39 3.81 7.28 -1.29
N GLY A 40 3.83 7.43 0.04
CA GLY A 40 4.97 7.96 0.79
C GLY A 40 4.98 9.49 0.97
N PHE A 41 3.91 10.18 0.59
CA PHE A 41 3.83 11.63 0.76
C PHE A 41 3.72 12.00 2.24
N LEU A 42 4.57 12.94 2.68
CA LEU A 42 4.59 13.42 4.07
C LEU A 42 4.71 12.26 5.08
N LEU A 43 5.52 11.25 4.75
CA LEU A 43 5.64 10.04 5.55
C LEU A 43 6.02 10.33 7.01
N PRO A 44 7.00 11.21 7.32
CA PRO A 44 7.31 11.57 8.71
C PRO A 44 6.10 12.16 9.46
N GLU A 45 5.35 13.05 8.82
CA GLU A 45 4.19 13.73 9.40
C GLU A 45 3.03 12.77 9.62
N CYS A 46 2.74 11.90 8.64
CA CYS A 46 1.73 10.86 8.78
C CYS A 46 2.05 9.92 9.95
N ARG A 47 3.31 9.52 10.11
CA ARG A 47 3.76 8.70 11.25
C ARG A 47 3.63 9.44 12.57
N ASP A 48 3.96 10.74 12.61
CA ASP A 48 3.79 11.56 13.81
C ASP A 48 2.33 11.66 14.25
N GLN A 49 1.39 11.76 13.30
CA GLN A 49 -0.05 11.75 13.61
C GLN A 49 -0.47 10.43 14.28
N PHE A 50 -0.03 9.29 13.76
CA PHE A 50 -0.32 7.98 14.39
C PHE A 50 0.35 7.84 15.76
N ARG A 51 1.59 8.33 15.93
CA ARG A 51 2.28 8.38 17.22
C ARG A 51 1.50 9.18 18.26
N ARG A 52 1.02 10.38 17.88
CA ARG A 52 0.18 11.21 18.75
C ARG A 52 -1.15 10.53 19.08
N TYR A 53 -1.78 9.89 18.09
CA TYR A 53 -3.03 9.17 18.30
C TYR A 53 -2.86 7.98 19.27
N ALA A 54 -1.78 7.21 19.14
CA ALA A 54 -1.45 6.11 20.06
C ALA A 54 -1.34 6.59 21.52
N ALA A 55 -0.75 7.77 21.73
CA ALA A 55 -0.61 8.38 23.05
C ALA A 55 -1.94 8.87 23.65
N MET A 56 -2.90 9.28 22.82
CA MET A 56 -4.18 9.83 23.28
C MET A 56 -5.28 8.78 23.47
N THR A 57 -5.25 7.69 22.68
CA THR A 57 -6.36 6.74 22.67
C THR A 57 -6.40 5.89 23.95
N THR A 58 -7.60 5.69 24.49
CA THR A 58 -7.87 4.80 25.63
C THR A 58 -8.18 3.36 25.20
N LYS A 59 -8.31 3.11 23.90
CA LYS A 59 -8.66 1.80 23.32
C LYS A 59 -7.40 1.00 23.00
N PRO A 60 -7.12 -0.13 23.67
CA PRO A 60 -5.87 -0.87 23.49
C PRO A 60 -5.64 -1.40 22.07
N HIS A 61 -6.69 -1.83 21.38
CA HIS A 61 -6.60 -2.33 20.00
C HIS A 61 -6.24 -1.21 19.00
N LEU A 62 -6.82 -0.01 19.17
CA LEU A 62 -6.49 1.14 18.33
C LEU A 62 -5.10 1.68 18.63
N ARG A 63 -4.65 1.61 19.89
CA ARG A 63 -3.27 1.96 20.26
C ARG A 63 -2.26 1.09 19.52
N ARG A 64 -2.42 -0.24 19.60
CA ARG A 64 -1.53 -1.20 18.91
C ARG A 64 -1.49 -0.98 17.41
N TYR A 65 -2.65 -0.73 16.80
CA TYR A 65 -2.72 -0.42 15.37
C TYR A 65 -1.97 0.87 15.04
N ALA A 66 -2.17 1.93 15.83
CA ALA A 66 -1.51 3.21 15.62
C ALA A 66 0.01 3.14 15.83
N GLU A 67 0.47 2.36 16.82
CA GLU A 67 1.89 2.07 17.04
C GLU A 67 2.49 1.35 15.82
N ALA A 68 1.76 0.36 15.25
CA ALA A 68 2.19 -0.32 14.03
C ALA A 68 2.29 0.64 12.84
N MET A 69 1.28 1.49 12.64
CA MET A 69 1.27 2.50 11.56
C MET A 69 2.40 3.53 11.71
N ALA A 70 2.69 3.99 12.93
CA ALA A 70 3.81 4.89 13.22
C ALA A 70 5.18 4.22 12.99
N GLY A 71 5.25 2.89 13.00
CA GLY A 71 6.44 2.09 12.75
C GLY A 71 6.74 1.81 11.27
N LEU A 72 5.81 2.11 10.35
CA LEU A 72 5.99 1.81 8.93
C LEU A 72 7.16 2.59 8.31
N THR A 73 7.97 1.89 7.53
CA THR A 73 9.08 2.44 6.75
C THR A 73 8.66 2.59 5.28
N PRO A 74 9.29 3.50 4.51
CA PRO A 74 8.98 3.68 3.08
C PRO A 74 9.05 2.38 2.28
N ASP A 75 9.90 1.45 2.71
CA ASP A 75 10.20 0.17 2.05
C ASP A 75 9.19 -0.95 2.37
N SER A 76 8.18 -0.66 3.20
CA SER A 76 7.32 -1.70 3.77
C SER A 76 6.22 -2.27 2.87
N ARG A 77 6.16 -1.91 1.57
CA ARG A 77 5.75 -2.74 0.41
C ARG A 77 5.45 -1.95 -0.89
N VAL A 78 5.72 -2.65 -2.02
CA VAL A 78 5.27 -2.46 -3.42
C VAL A 78 6.36 -1.96 -4.39
N GLU A 79 7.13 -2.91 -4.94
CA GLU A 79 8.01 -2.71 -6.11
C GLU A 79 7.17 -2.27 -7.34
N PRO A 80 7.53 -1.15 -8.00
CA PRO A 80 6.91 -0.77 -9.25
C PRO A 80 7.59 -1.51 -10.41
N GLY A 81 6.97 -2.59 -10.89
CA GLY A 81 7.26 -3.17 -12.20
C GLY A 81 8.58 -3.94 -12.34
N GLY A 82 8.53 -5.25 -12.14
CA GLY A 82 9.54 -6.20 -12.65
C GLY A 82 9.01 -6.94 -13.87
N GLY A 83 9.26 -6.40 -15.07
CA GLY A 83 9.11 -7.14 -16.32
C GLY A 83 10.24 -8.15 -16.51
N GLY A 84 9.91 -9.30 -17.09
CA GLY A 84 10.85 -10.12 -17.86
C GLY A 84 11.80 -11.02 -17.07
N GLY A 85 11.52 -12.33 -17.08
CA GLY A 85 12.43 -13.35 -16.59
C GLY A 85 11.95 -14.76 -16.90
N CYS A 86 11.61 -15.03 -18.16
CA CYS A 86 11.47 -16.40 -18.64
C CYS A 86 12.87 -17.04 -18.59
N THR A 87 13.13 -17.89 -17.59
CA THR A 87 14.29 -18.79 -17.62
C THR A 87 13.78 -20.21 -17.87
N SER A 88 13.84 -20.57 -19.15
CA SER A 88 13.98 -21.96 -19.59
C SER A 88 15.32 -22.50 -19.08
N GLY A 89 15.35 -23.74 -18.56
CA GLY A 89 16.58 -24.44 -18.15
C GLY A 89 16.35 -25.42 -17.00
N HIS A 90 15.89 -26.64 -17.27
CA HIS A 90 16.70 -27.88 -17.40
C HIS A 90 16.81 -28.72 -16.11
N VAL A 91 16.16 -29.89 -16.18
CA VAL A 91 16.62 -31.24 -15.78
C VAL A 91 17.40 -31.38 -14.46
N ARG A 92 16.80 -32.08 -13.51
CA ARG A 92 17.30 -33.37 -12.99
C ARG A 92 16.18 -34.18 -12.36
#